data_AF-A0AA90H486-F1
#
_entry.id   AF-A0AA90H486-F1
#
_cell.length_a   1.000
_cell.length_b   1.000
_cell.length_c   1.000
_cell.angle_alpha   90.00
_cell.angle_beta   90.00
_cell.angle_gamma   90.00
#
_symmetry.space_group_name_H-M   'P 1'
#
loop_
_entity.id
_entity.type
_entity.pdbx_description
1 polymer ?
#
loop_
_entity_poly.entity_id
_entity_poly.type
_entity_poly.pdbx_seq_one_letter_code
_entity_poly.pdbx_strand_id
1 'polypeptide(L)'
;MEAVLGVIALFMIVAVSVGTFLLVKAARAVQRGVERTSVQARRVVEETTLKAKRVQPGPAGQLAALRLELRTSMVDTRHALESGIPADPSLTEALALLERLRAHAHALDDELRLLEREPDRTRLAARLPELRERTGRVTHSADSLRWAAQDRARQFDDDDLAALGRQIEVEAGALRHWVPTDLSEGEGAGPGQVPGSGQVPGAGWISGAEKRGKLR
;
A
#
# COMPACT_ATOMS: atom_id res chain seq x y z
N MET A 1 22.61 -35.53 -34.34
CA MET A 1 22.18 -34.18 -34.78
C MET A 1 20.75 -33.88 -34.34
N GLU A 2 19.80 -34.81 -34.51
CA GLU A 2 18.38 -34.61 -34.16
C GLU A 2 18.12 -34.30 -32.67
N ALA A 3 18.80 -34.99 -31.73
CA ALA A 3 18.64 -34.74 -30.30
C ALA A 3 19.10 -33.33 -29.88
N VAL A 4 20.14 -32.80 -30.51
CA VAL A 4 20.65 -31.43 -30.24
C VAL A 4 19.65 -30.39 -30.75
N LEU A 5 19.04 -30.62 -31.93
CA LEU A 5 17.97 -29.77 -32.44
C LEU A 5 16.74 -29.78 -31.52
N GLY A 6 16.37 -30.95 -30.96
CA GLY A 6 15.25 -31.08 -30.03
C GLY A 6 15.43 -30.25 -28.76
N VAL A 7 16.62 -30.28 -28.17
CA VAL A 7 16.94 -29.50 -26.94
C VAL A 7 16.93 -27.99 -27.22
N ILE A 8 17.48 -27.55 -28.36
CA ILE A 8 17.47 -26.14 -28.75
C ILE A 8 16.03 -25.66 -29.00
N ALA A 9 15.20 -26.46 -29.67
CA ALA A 9 13.81 -26.12 -29.90
C ALA A 9 13.00 -25.99 -28.60
N LEU A 10 13.20 -26.91 -27.64
CA LEU A 10 12.55 -26.85 -26.34
C LEU A 10 12.97 -25.60 -25.56
N PHE A 11 14.27 -25.27 -25.55
CA PHE A 11 14.77 -24.09 -24.87
C PHE A 11 14.22 -22.80 -25.48
N MET A 12 14.10 -22.74 -26.82
CA MET A 12 13.46 -21.62 -27.50
C MET A 12 11.97 -21.47 -27.13
N ILE A 13 11.23 -22.58 -27.03
CA ILE A 13 9.81 -22.55 -26.61
C ILE A 13 9.68 -22.07 -25.16
N VAL A 14 10.55 -22.52 -24.26
CA VAL A 14 10.57 -22.07 -22.86
C VAL A 14 10.98 -20.60 -22.76
N ALA A 15 12.00 -20.16 -23.50
CA ALA A 15 12.44 -18.77 -23.52
C ALA A 15 11.35 -17.83 -24.09
N VAL A 16 10.66 -18.24 -25.16
CA VAL A 16 9.54 -17.49 -25.74
C VAL A 16 8.36 -17.43 -24.78
N SER A 17 8.01 -18.52 -24.10
CA SER A 17 6.89 -18.52 -23.14
C SER A 17 7.17 -17.62 -21.92
N VAL A 18 8.39 -17.66 -21.37
CA VAL A 18 8.81 -16.75 -20.27
C VAL A 18 8.89 -15.29 -20.74
N GLY A 19 9.47 -15.04 -21.92
CA GLY A 19 9.56 -13.69 -22.49
C GLY A 19 8.19 -13.07 -22.74
N THR A 20 7.23 -13.86 -23.21
CA THR A 20 5.86 -13.39 -23.45
C THR A 20 5.13 -13.13 -22.13
N PHE A 21 5.36 -13.94 -21.09
CA PHE A 21 4.73 -13.75 -19.77
C PHE A 21 5.18 -12.45 -19.09
N LEU A 22 6.47 -12.10 -19.18
CA LEU A 22 7.01 -10.85 -18.66
C LEU A 22 6.53 -9.63 -19.48
N LEU A 23 6.45 -9.75 -20.81
CA LEU A 23 5.97 -8.67 -21.68
C LEU A 23 4.47 -8.40 -21.49
N VAL A 24 3.65 -9.42 -21.28
CA VAL A 24 2.21 -9.26 -20.98
C VAL A 24 1.98 -8.67 -19.59
N LYS A 25 2.84 -8.96 -18.61
CA LYS A 25 2.73 -8.38 -17.26
C LYS A 25 3.15 -6.90 -17.24
N ALA A 26 4.18 -6.54 -17.99
CA ALA A 26 4.56 -5.15 -18.21
C ALA A 26 3.51 -4.38 -19.05
N ALA A 27 2.99 -4.99 -20.12
CA ALA A 27 1.93 -4.41 -20.93
C ALA A 27 0.60 -4.28 -20.16
N ARG A 28 0.25 -5.20 -19.26
CA ARG A 28 -0.93 -5.08 -18.38
C ARG A 28 -0.77 -3.98 -17.32
N ALA A 29 0.46 -3.66 -16.92
CA ALA A 29 0.72 -2.51 -16.04
C ALA A 29 0.63 -1.18 -16.81
N VAL A 30 1.10 -1.14 -18.06
CA VAL A 30 1.02 0.05 -18.93
C VAL A 30 -0.40 0.27 -19.48
N GLN A 31 -1.12 -0.77 -19.89
CA GLN A 31 -2.48 -0.67 -20.43
C GLN A 31 -3.52 -0.27 -19.36
N ARG A 32 -3.34 -0.68 -18.10
CA ARG A 32 -4.18 -0.19 -16.99
C ARG A 32 -3.89 1.28 -16.61
N GLY A 33 -2.74 1.81 -17.01
CA GLY A 33 -2.34 3.19 -16.75
C GLY A 33 -2.75 4.20 -17.82
N VAL A 34 -3.11 3.75 -19.03
CA VAL A 34 -3.31 4.63 -20.20
C VAL A 34 -4.77 4.79 -20.64
N GLU A 35 -5.67 3.82 -20.36
CA GLU A 35 -7.11 4.03 -20.64
C GLU A 35 -7.78 5.05 -19.71
N ARG A 36 -7.14 5.41 -18.59
CA ARG A 36 -7.62 6.43 -17.65
C ARG A 36 -7.18 7.86 -17.99
N THR A 37 -6.30 8.06 -18.97
CA THR A 37 -5.52 9.32 -19.09
C THR A 37 -6.02 10.33 -20.13
N SER A 38 -7.21 10.16 -20.70
CA SER A 38 -7.83 11.20 -21.53
C SER A 38 -8.59 12.23 -20.68
N VAL A 39 -9.14 11.82 -19.53
CA VAL A 39 -9.79 12.74 -18.57
C VAL A 39 -8.73 13.43 -17.69
N GLN A 40 -7.65 12.75 -17.29
CA GLN A 40 -6.56 13.32 -16.48
C GLN A 40 -5.88 14.54 -17.15
N ALA A 41 -5.74 14.58 -18.48
CA ALA A 41 -5.06 15.69 -19.17
C ALA A 41 -5.78 17.04 -19.01
N ARG A 42 -7.13 17.04 -18.95
CA ARG A 42 -7.90 18.25 -18.60
C ARG A 42 -7.82 18.58 -17.10
N ARG A 43 -7.64 17.56 -16.24
CA ARG A 43 -7.55 17.72 -14.78
C ARG A 43 -6.22 18.29 -14.31
N VAL A 44 -5.10 17.96 -14.96
CA VAL A 44 -3.79 18.55 -14.62
C VAL A 44 -3.77 20.05 -14.92
N VAL A 45 -4.49 20.51 -15.94
CA VAL A 45 -4.61 21.95 -16.25
C VAL A 45 -5.50 22.67 -15.24
N GLU A 46 -6.60 22.04 -14.79
CA GLU A 46 -7.43 22.58 -13.69
C GLU A 46 -6.70 22.56 -12.34
N GLU A 47 -5.93 21.52 -12.02
CA GLU A 47 -5.15 21.45 -10.79
C GLU A 47 -3.97 22.43 -10.78
N THR A 48 -3.33 22.68 -11.93
CA THR A 48 -2.26 23.67 -12.03
C THR A 48 -2.80 25.08 -11.97
N THR A 49 -3.96 25.37 -12.57
CA THR A 49 -4.64 26.66 -12.38
C THR A 49 -5.17 26.84 -10.96
N LEU A 50 -5.75 25.80 -10.32
CA LEU A 50 -6.19 25.88 -8.92
C LEU A 50 -5.01 25.98 -7.94
N LYS A 51 -3.88 25.28 -8.18
CA LYS A 51 -2.65 25.46 -7.39
C LYS A 51 -2.06 26.86 -7.58
N ALA A 52 -2.05 27.39 -8.81
CA ALA A 52 -1.61 28.76 -9.06
C ALA A 52 -2.54 29.78 -8.38
N LYS A 53 -3.86 29.54 -8.37
CA LYS A 53 -4.86 30.40 -7.72
C LYS A 53 -4.88 30.26 -6.19
N ARG A 54 -4.42 29.13 -5.63
CA ARG A 54 -4.18 28.95 -4.18
C ARG A 54 -3.12 29.91 -3.65
N VAL A 55 -2.16 30.31 -4.49
CA VAL A 55 -1.13 31.31 -4.14
C VAL A 55 -1.71 32.73 -4.15
N GLN A 56 -2.93 32.93 -4.66
CA GLN A 56 -3.60 34.22 -4.66
C GLN A 56 -4.06 34.58 -3.24
N PRO A 57 -3.56 35.67 -2.65
CA PRO A 57 -3.92 36.04 -1.29
C PRO A 57 -5.40 36.41 -1.20
N GLY A 58 -6.04 36.01 -0.09
CA GLY A 58 -7.40 36.41 0.26
C GLY A 58 -8.48 35.31 0.12
N PRO A 59 -9.76 35.69 0.26
CA PRO A 59 -10.88 34.75 0.38
C PRO A 59 -11.06 33.81 -0.83
N ALA A 60 -10.77 34.28 -2.04
CA ALA A 60 -10.84 33.44 -3.25
C ALA A 60 -9.79 32.33 -3.30
N GLY A 61 -8.55 32.61 -2.86
CA GLY A 61 -7.49 31.60 -2.80
C GLY A 61 -7.79 30.51 -1.77
N GLN A 62 -8.37 30.90 -0.62
CA GLN A 62 -8.83 29.94 0.39
C GLN A 62 -9.94 29.03 -0.15
N LEU A 63 -10.90 29.58 -0.90
CA LEU A 63 -11.96 28.80 -1.51
C LEU A 63 -11.42 27.83 -2.59
N ALA A 64 -10.50 28.28 -3.44
CA ALA A 64 -9.81 27.42 -4.39
C ALA A 64 -9.03 26.28 -3.69
N ALA A 65 -8.42 26.57 -2.53
CA ALA A 65 -7.75 25.56 -1.71
C ALA A 65 -8.72 24.50 -1.17
N LEU A 66 -9.87 24.90 -0.63
CA LEU A 66 -10.91 23.97 -0.15
C LEU A 66 -11.42 23.06 -1.28
N ARG A 67 -11.64 23.62 -2.47
CA ARG A 67 -12.06 22.84 -3.64
C ARG A 67 -11.01 21.81 -4.04
N LEU A 68 -9.73 22.21 -4.06
CA LEU A 68 -8.64 21.30 -4.36
C LEU A 68 -8.55 20.18 -3.32
N GLU A 69 -8.59 20.53 -2.02
CA GLU A 69 -8.53 19.56 -0.92
C GLU A 69 -9.66 18.52 -1.01
N LEU A 70 -10.90 18.99 -1.20
CA LEU A 70 -12.07 18.12 -1.34
C LEU A 70 -11.92 17.16 -2.53
N ARG A 71 -11.49 17.68 -3.67
CA ARG A 71 -11.30 16.88 -4.89
C ARG A 71 -10.19 15.84 -4.72
N THR A 72 -9.04 16.24 -4.18
CA THR A 72 -7.90 15.34 -3.95
C THR A 72 -8.27 14.25 -2.95
N SER A 73 -8.88 14.60 -1.81
CA SER A 73 -9.31 13.60 -0.81
C SER A 73 -10.24 12.54 -1.43
N MET A 74 -11.25 12.96 -2.21
CA MET A 74 -12.16 12.01 -2.89
C MET A 74 -11.47 11.13 -3.94
N VAL A 75 -10.50 11.66 -4.67
CA VAL A 75 -9.78 10.93 -5.72
C VAL A 75 -8.85 9.89 -5.10
N ASP A 76 -7.99 10.28 -4.15
CA ASP A 76 -7.06 9.28 -3.62
C ASP A 76 -7.73 8.27 -2.67
N THR A 77 -8.87 8.62 -2.05
CA THR A 77 -9.65 7.63 -1.29
C THR A 77 -10.29 6.60 -2.22
N ARG A 78 -10.86 7.04 -3.35
CA ARG A 78 -11.34 6.09 -4.38
C ARG A 78 -10.21 5.21 -4.89
N HIS A 79 -9.06 5.81 -5.18
CA HIS A 79 -7.91 5.07 -5.68
C HIS A 79 -7.46 3.99 -4.69
N ALA A 80 -7.32 4.34 -3.40
CA ALA A 80 -6.93 3.41 -2.35
C ALA A 80 -7.91 2.23 -2.21
N LEU A 81 -9.22 2.50 -2.27
CA LEU A 81 -10.24 1.45 -2.23
C LEU A 81 -10.20 0.57 -3.47
N GLU A 82 -10.20 1.16 -4.67
CA GLU A 82 -10.20 0.41 -5.94
C GLU A 82 -8.94 -0.45 -6.10
N SER A 83 -7.78 0.01 -5.62
CA SER A 83 -6.54 -0.77 -5.66
C SER A 83 -6.55 -1.99 -4.74
N GLY A 84 -7.30 -1.93 -3.64
CA GLY A 84 -7.37 -3.01 -2.65
C GLY A 84 -8.38 -4.12 -2.99
N ILE A 85 -9.39 -3.84 -3.83
CA ILE A 85 -10.46 -4.81 -4.17
C ILE A 85 -9.95 -6.18 -4.66
N PRO A 86 -8.89 -6.27 -5.49
CA PRO A 86 -8.39 -7.58 -5.93
C PRO A 86 -7.85 -8.47 -4.80
N ALA A 87 -7.33 -7.86 -3.72
CA ALA A 87 -6.84 -8.57 -2.54
C ALA A 87 -7.96 -8.79 -1.52
N ASP A 88 -8.85 -7.81 -1.34
CA ASP A 88 -9.97 -7.88 -0.39
C ASP A 88 -11.30 -7.42 -1.01
N PRO A 89 -12.18 -8.36 -1.41
CA PRO A 89 -13.50 -8.04 -1.93
C PRO A 89 -14.40 -7.27 -0.94
N SER A 90 -14.12 -7.33 0.37
CA SER A 90 -14.92 -6.62 1.39
C SER A 90 -14.83 -5.09 1.27
N LEU A 91 -13.79 -4.57 0.59
CA LEU A 91 -13.64 -3.15 0.28
C LEU A 91 -14.73 -2.61 -0.67
N THR A 92 -15.50 -3.48 -1.31
CA THR A 92 -16.64 -3.08 -2.16
C THR A 92 -17.71 -2.33 -1.36
N GLU A 93 -17.94 -2.71 -0.09
CA GLU A 93 -18.89 -2.00 0.77
C GLU A 93 -18.38 -0.61 1.16
N ALA A 94 -17.08 -0.50 1.47
CA ALA A 94 -16.43 0.79 1.71
C ALA A 94 -16.49 1.70 0.48
N LEU A 95 -16.39 1.13 -0.73
CA LEU A 95 -16.58 1.87 -1.99
C LEU A 95 -18.03 2.37 -2.12
N ALA A 96 -19.03 1.57 -1.76
CA ALA A 96 -20.43 2.00 -1.75
C ALA A 96 -20.70 3.13 -0.74
N LEU A 97 -20.02 3.13 0.41
CA LEU A 97 -20.04 4.25 1.36
C LEU A 97 -19.39 5.50 0.76
N LEU A 98 -18.25 5.34 0.06
CA LEU A 98 -17.59 6.45 -0.62
C LEU A 98 -18.50 7.08 -1.69
N GLU A 99 -19.27 6.30 -2.46
CA GLU A 99 -20.19 6.87 -3.46
C GLU A 99 -21.28 7.74 -2.83
N ARG A 100 -21.82 7.32 -1.68
CA ARG A 100 -22.78 8.15 -0.91
C ARG A 100 -22.11 9.44 -0.42
N LEU A 101 -20.88 9.35 0.09
CA LEU A 101 -20.11 10.52 0.51
C LEU A 101 -19.79 11.47 -0.66
N ARG A 102 -19.46 10.92 -1.83
CA ARG A 102 -19.15 11.68 -3.04
C ARG A 102 -20.34 12.49 -3.54
N ALA A 103 -21.57 12.01 -3.37
CA ALA A 103 -22.77 12.80 -3.68
C ALA A 103 -22.80 14.10 -2.84
N HIS A 104 -22.50 14.01 -1.54
CA HIS A 104 -22.39 15.20 -0.67
C HIS A 104 -21.19 16.07 -1.03
N ALA A 105 -20.05 15.47 -1.39
CA ALA A 105 -18.87 16.21 -1.83
C ALA A 105 -19.13 16.98 -3.13
N HIS A 106 -19.88 16.41 -4.08
CA HIS A 106 -20.24 17.08 -5.33
C HIS A 106 -21.16 18.27 -5.08
N ALA A 107 -22.19 18.11 -4.25
CA ALA A 107 -23.05 19.24 -3.86
C ALA A 107 -22.27 20.37 -3.19
N LEU A 108 -21.29 20.03 -2.34
CA LEU A 108 -20.41 21.02 -1.71
C LEU A 108 -19.46 21.70 -2.71
N ASP A 109 -18.87 20.97 -3.67
CA ASP A 109 -18.03 21.57 -4.71
C ASP A 109 -18.82 22.53 -5.61
N ASP A 110 -20.07 22.20 -5.93
CA ASP A 110 -20.96 23.08 -6.70
C ASP A 110 -21.26 24.38 -5.95
N GLU A 111 -21.50 24.30 -4.64
CA GLU A 111 -21.66 25.47 -3.77
C GLU A 111 -20.39 26.34 -3.74
N LEU A 112 -19.22 25.72 -3.55
CA LEU A 112 -17.93 26.41 -3.59
C LEU A 112 -17.73 27.09 -4.95
N ARG A 113 -18.04 26.39 -6.05
CA ARG A 113 -17.93 26.92 -7.42
C ARG A 113 -18.83 28.11 -7.67
N LEU A 114 -20.04 28.11 -7.10
CA LEU A 114 -20.96 29.25 -7.20
C LEU A 114 -20.39 30.47 -6.48
N LEU A 115 -19.87 30.27 -5.27
CA LEU A 115 -19.27 31.32 -4.45
C LEU A 115 -17.96 31.87 -5.03
N GLU A 116 -17.24 31.09 -5.83
CA GLU A 116 -16.05 31.58 -6.54
C GLU A 116 -16.37 32.73 -7.51
N ARG A 117 -17.62 32.79 -8.01
CA ARG A 117 -18.10 33.85 -8.91
C ARG A 117 -18.64 35.09 -8.19
N GLU A 118 -18.77 35.06 -6.86
CA GLU A 118 -19.28 36.17 -6.06
C GLU A 118 -18.27 37.34 -6.05
N PRO A 119 -18.65 38.54 -6.54
CA PRO A 119 -17.77 39.71 -6.50
C PRO A 119 -17.55 40.27 -5.09
N ASP A 120 -18.51 40.10 -4.17
CA ASP A 120 -18.39 40.60 -2.79
C ASP A 120 -17.45 39.72 -1.94
N ARG A 121 -16.22 40.20 -1.75
CA ARG A 121 -15.17 39.52 -0.99
C ARG A 121 -15.44 39.49 0.52
N THR A 122 -16.17 40.45 1.05
CA THR A 122 -16.51 40.53 2.48
C THR A 122 -17.55 39.47 2.82
N ARG A 123 -18.57 39.35 1.97
CA ARG A 123 -19.58 38.28 2.07
C ARG A 123 -18.96 36.89 1.94
N LEU A 124 -18.02 36.73 1.00
CA LEU A 124 -17.27 35.48 0.85
C LEU A 124 -16.46 35.16 2.12
N ALA A 125 -15.77 36.14 2.69
CA ALA A 125 -14.98 35.97 3.91
C ALA A 125 -15.84 35.52 5.10
N ALA A 126 -17.07 36.04 5.24
CA ALA A 126 -17.99 35.67 6.31
C ALA A 126 -18.47 34.20 6.21
N ARG A 127 -18.56 33.64 4.99
CA ARG A 127 -19.00 32.25 4.75
C ARG A 127 -17.87 31.22 4.82
N LEU A 128 -16.62 31.64 4.70
CA LEU A 128 -15.47 30.72 4.66
C LEU A 128 -15.34 29.79 5.87
N PRO A 129 -15.56 30.21 7.13
CA PRO A 129 -15.47 29.32 8.28
C PRO A 129 -16.44 28.13 8.20
N GLU A 130 -17.68 28.40 7.82
CA GLU A 130 -18.73 27.39 7.65
C GLU A 130 -18.37 26.39 6.54
N LEU A 131 -17.90 26.88 5.39
CA LEU A 131 -17.48 26.05 4.27
C LEU A 131 -16.26 25.18 4.62
N ARG A 132 -15.32 25.72 5.38
CA ARG A 132 -14.15 24.98 5.87
C ARG A 132 -14.55 23.84 6.79
N GLU A 133 -15.47 24.09 7.72
CA GLU A 133 -15.95 23.05 8.63
C GLU A 133 -16.68 21.93 7.89
N ARG A 134 -17.59 22.29 6.96
CA ARG A 134 -18.31 21.33 6.12
C ARG A 134 -17.37 20.52 5.24
N THR A 135 -16.38 21.16 4.62
CA THR A 135 -15.33 20.49 3.82
C THR A 135 -14.54 19.53 4.70
N GLY A 136 -14.10 19.99 5.87
CA GLY A 136 -13.34 19.19 6.83
C GLY A 136 -14.07 17.94 7.29
N ARG A 137 -15.39 18.00 7.54
CA ARG A 137 -16.16 16.78 7.89
C ARG A 137 -16.18 15.76 6.77
N VAL A 138 -16.32 16.22 5.53
CA VAL A 138 -16.38 15.37 4.34
C VAL A 138 -15.00 14.76 4.06
N THR A 139 -13.93 15.55 4.09
CA THR A 139 -12.56 15.06 3.87
C THR A 139 -12.12 14.12 4.99
N HIS A 140 -12.42 14.43 6.25
CA HIS A 140 -12.13 13.53 7.38
C HIS A 140 -12.82 12.16 7.25
N SER A 141 -14.06 12.14 6.78
CA SER A 141 -14.78 10.88 6.51
C SER A 141 -14.12 10.08 5.38
N ALA A 142 -13.68 10.76 4.31
CA ALA A 142 -12.96 10.12 3.21
C ALA A 142 -11.57 9.62 3.64
N ASP A 143 -10.88 10.36 4.51
CA ASP A 143 -9.57 9.97 5.03
C ASP A 143 -9.69 8.76 5.98
N SER A 144 -10.78 8.65 6.73
CA SER A 144 -11.07 7.47 7.56
C SER A 144 -11.22 6.20 6.71
N LEU A 145 -11.94 6.29 5.59
CA LEU A 145 -12.06 5.18 4.62
C LEU A 145 -10.70 4.83 4.00
N ARG A 146 -9.92 5.84 3.63
CA ARG A 146 -8.58 5.65 3.04
C ARG A 146 -7.64 4.96 4.02
N TRP A 147 -7.63 5.40 5.27
CA TRP A 147 -6.78 4.82 6.31
C TRP A 147 -7.14 3.37 6.56
N ALA A 148 -8.44 3.04 6.67
CA ALA A 148 -8.90 1.67 6.81
C ALA A 148 -8.50 0.78 5.62
N ALA A 149 -8.56 1.30 4.38
CA ALA A 149 -8.13 0.56 3.20
C ALA A 149 -6.62 0.28 3.20
N GLN A 150 -5.81 1.29 3.55
CA GLN A 150 -4.36 1.16 3.64
C GLN A 150 -3.93 0.23 4.77
N ASP A 151 -4.61 0.29 5.91
CA ASP A 151 -4.36 -0.58 7.06
C ASP A 151 -4.59 -2.05 6.69
N ARG A 152 -5.70 -2.35 6.01
CA ARG A 152 -5.94 -3.69 5.46
C ARG A 152 -4.86 -4.13 4.48
N ALA A 153 -4.49 -3.28 3.53
CA ALA A 153 -3.44 -3.62 2.56
C ALA A 153 -2.12 -4.00 3.26
N ARG A 154 -1.73 -3.26 4.30
CA ARG A 154 -0.55 -3.59 5.12
C ARG A 154 -0.69 -4.95 5.81
N GLN A 155 -1.86 -5.24 6.39
CA GLN A 155 -2.08 -6.53 7.05
C GLN A 155 -1.97 -7.70 6.06
N PHE A 156 -2.51 -7.57 4.85
CA PHE A 156 -2.35 -8.60 3.81
C PHE A 156 -0.88 -8.77 3.39
N ASP A 157 -0.14 -7.67 3.20
CA ASP A 157 1.29 -7.72 2.88
C ASP A 157 2.11 -8.39 4.01
N ASP A 158 1.78 -8.09 5.27
CA ASP A 158 2.43 -8.68 6.45
C ASP A 158 2.12 -10.18 6.57
N ASP A 159 0.88 -10.60 6.32
CA ASP A 159 0.47 -12.00 6.34
C ASP A 159 1.14 -12.81 5.22
N ASP A 160 1.21 -12.25 4.01
CA ASP A 160 1.90 -12.83 2.86
C ASP A 160 3.42 -12.95 3.13
N LEU A 161 4.04 -11.91 3.71
CA LEU A 161 5.45 -11.94 4.08
C LEU A 161 5.73 -12.99 5.18
N ALA A 162 4.83 -13.11 6.16
CA ALA A 162 4.94 -14.13 7.20
C ALA A 162 4.80 -15.55 6.62
N ALA A 163 3.88 -15.75 5.67
CA ALA A 163 3.73 -17.02 4.97
C ALA A 163 4.98 -17.38 4.14
N LEU A 164 5.52 -16.41 3.41
CA LEU A 164 6.75 -16.56 2.67
C LEU A 164 7.93 -16.88 3.58
N GLY A 165 8.04 -16.22 4.74
CA GLY A 165 9.05 -16.49 5.75
C GLY A 165 9.02 -17.94 6.23
N ARG A 166 7.82 -18.46 6.58
CA ARG A 166 7.63 -19.86 6.97
C ARG A 166 8.04 -20.83 5.86
N GLN A 167 7.70 -20.52 4.60
CA GLN A 167 8.10 -21.34 3.46
C GLN A 167 9.62 -21.36 3.30
N ILE A 168 10.27 -20.19 3.38
CA ILE A 168 11.73 -20.07 3.30
C ILE A 168 12.40 -20.87 4.43
N GLU A 169 11.87 -20.86 5.65
CA GLU A 169 12.41 -21.64 6.77
C GLU A 169 12.36 -23.15 6.50
N VAL A 170 11.25 -23.65 5.95
CA VAL A 170 11.08 -25.06 5.56
C VAL A 170 12.09 -25.43 4.46
N GLU A 171 12.18 -24.63 3.40
CA GLU A 171 13.10 -24.87 2.27
C GLU A 171 14.57 -24.80 2.72
N ALA A 172 14.94 -23.80 3.53
CA ALA A 172 16.28 -23.68 4.08
C ALA A 172 16.63 -24.83 5.03
N GLY A 173 15.64 -25.34 5.79
CA GLY A 173 15.77 -26.55 6.60
C GLY A 173 16.09 -27.77 5.74
N ALA A 174 15.37 -27.96 4.63
CA ALA A 174 15.62 -29.03 3.68
C ALA A 174 17.04 -28.96 3.08
N LEU A 175 17.50 -27.76 2.70
CA LEU A 175 18.86 -27.55 2.19
C LEU A 175 19.95 -27.88 3.22
N ARG A 176 19.70 -27.65 4.52
CA ARG A 176 20.65 -28.01 5.60
C ARG A 176 20.65 -29.51 5.91
N HIS A 177 19.51 -30.17 5.79
CA HIS A 177 19.41 -31.62 6.06
C HIS A 177 20.07 -32.48 4.96
N TRP A 178 20.32 -31.92 3.77
CA TRP A 178 21.05 -32.59 2.69
C TRP A 178 22.57 -32.70 2.91
N VAL A 179 23.15 -32.17 4.00
CA VAL A 179 24.54 -32.48 4.33
C VAL A 179 24.63 -33.99 4.62
N PRO A 180 25.32 -34.79 3.80
CA PRO A 180 25.41 -36.23 4.03
C PRO A 180 26.04 -36.44 5.40
N THR A 181 25.33 -37.17 6.27
CA THR A 181 25.91 -37.64 7.53
C THR A 181 26.80 -38.85 7.24
N ASP A 182 27.72 -38.71 6.29
CA ASP A 182 28.68 -39.76 5.90
C ASP A 182 30.00 -39.55 6.65
N LEU A 183 29.96 -39.50 7.99
CA LEU A 183 31.14 -39.70 8.85
C LEU A 183 30.71 -40.14 10.26
N SER A 184 29.83 -41.14 10.39
CA SER A 184 29.62 -41.85 11.66
C SER A 184 29.07 -43.25 11.43
N GLU A 185 29.76 -44.06 10.62
CA GLU A 185 29.71 -45.51 10.71
C GLU A 185 31.03 -46.07 10.17
N GLY A 186 32.04 -46.03 11.03
CA GLY A 186 33.40 -46.47 10.80
C GLY A 186 34.05 -46.80 12.13
N GLU A 187 33.54 -47.87 12.74
CA GLU A 187 34.18 -48.77 13.69
C GLU A 187 35.66 -48.45 14.02
N GLY A 188 35.89 -47.89 15.20
CA GLY A 188 37.22 -47.66 15.76
C GLY A 188 37.18 -47.87 17.27
N ALA A 189 37.02 -49.12 17.69
CA ALA A 189 37.12 -49.54 19.08
C ALA A 189 38.51 -49.18 19.65
N GLY A 190 38.55 -48.34 20.69
CA GLY A 190 39.70 -48.13 21.53
C GLY A 190 39.24 -47.92 22.98
N PRO A 191 39.62 -48.78 23.95
CA PRO A 191 39.24 -48.57 25.34
C PRO A 191 40.22 -47.59 25.97
N GLY A 192 39.70 -46.48 26.52
CA GLY A 192 40.54 -45.44 27.11
C GLY A 192 39.76 -44.45 27.97
N GLN A 193 39.32 -44.93 29.13
CA GLN A 193 39.36 -44.21 30.42
C GLN A 193 38.80 -42.77 30.51
N VAL A 194 37.69 -42.61 31.23
CA VAL A 194 37.31 -41.36 31.93
C VAL A 194 37.91 -41.43 33.35
N PRO A 195 38.42 -40.33 33.94
CA PRO A 195 37.51 -39.45 34.70
C PRO A 195 37.95 -37.96 34.82
N GLY A 196 36.99 -37.09 35.19
CA GLY A 196 37.25 -35.76 35.78
C GLY A 196 36.43 -34.64 35.11
N SER A 197 35.28 -34.24 35.63
CA SER A 197 35.03 -33.38 36.81
C SER A 197 34.80 -31.90 36.43
N GLY A 198 33.59 -31.39 36.74
CA GLY A 198 33.42 -30.04 37.28
C GLY A 198 32.70 -28.98 36.43
N GLN A 199 31.46 -28.63 36.87
CA GLN A 199 30.97 -27.26 37.15
C GLN A 199 30.98 -26.22 35.97
N VAL A 200 29.86 -25.90 35.25
CA VAL A 200 28.72 -24.95 35.54
C VAL A 200 29.08 -23.44 35.31
N PRO A 201 28.17 -22.44 35.08
CA PRO A 201 26.83 -22.27 34.45
C PRO A 201 26.89 -21.18 33.32
N GLY A 202 25.85 -20.61 32.68
CA GLY A 202 24.41 -20.56 32.83
C GLY A 202 23.79 -19.68 31.74
N ALA A 203 22.63 -20.11 31.24
CA ALA A 203 21.76 -19.33 30.38
C ALA A 203 20.84 -18.44 31.24
N GLY A 204 20.71 -17.17 30.87
CA GLY A 204 19.83 -16.23 31.56
C GLY A 204 19.67 -14.93 30.79
N TRP A 205 18.99 -14.97 29.63
CA TRP A 205 18.49 -13.75 28.99
C TRP A 205 17.17 -13.37 29.67
N ILE A 206 17.22 -12.27 30.40
CA ILE A 206 16.17 -11.80 31.28
C ILE A 206 15.14 -11.03 30.46
N SER A 207 13.91 -11.50 30.57
CA SER A 207 12.68 -10.85 30.15
C SER A 207 12.58 -9.40 30.64
N GLY A 208 12.06 -8.53 29.79
CA GLY A 208 11.73 -7.15 30.10
C GLY A 208 10.74 -7.06 31.28
N ALA A 209 11.00 -6.10 32.16
CA ALA A 209 10.07 -5.62 33.17
C ALA A 209 9.77 -4.15 32.91
N GLU A 210 8.62 -3.94 32.29
CA GLU A 210 7.86 -2.70 32.26
C GLU A 210 7.63 -2.20 33.70
N LYS A 211 8.13 -1.01 34.03
CA LYS A 211 7.67 -0.26 35.21
C LYS A 211 7.04 1.06 34.79
N ARG A 212 5.71 1.07 34.93
CA ARG A 212 4.89 2.26 35.09
C ARG A 212 5.42 3.12 36.24
N GLY A 213 5.48 4.42 36.01
CA GLY A 213 5.63 5.45 37.04
C GLY A 213 4.84 6.70 36.64
N LYS A 214 3.63 6.83 37.17
CA LYS A 214 2.86 8.09 37.27
C LYS A 214 3.45 8.96 38.40
N LEU A 215 2.99 10.22 38.43
CA LEU A 215 3.17 11.29 39.44
C LEU A 215 4.37 12.18 39.10
N ARG A 216 4.25 13.50 38.88
CA ARG A 216 3.28 14.50 39.35
C ARG A 216 3.27 15.69 38.39
#